data_AF-A0A957E7V1-F1
#
_entry.id   AF-A0A957E7V1-F1
#
_cell.length_a   1.000
_cell.length_b   1.000
_cell.length_c   1.000
_cell.angle_alpha   90.00
_cell.angle_beta   90.00
_cell.angle_gamma   90.00
#
_symmetry.space_group_name_H-M   'P 1'
#
loop_
_entity.id
_entity.type
_entity.pdbx_description
1 polymer ?
#
loop_
_entity_poly.entity_id
_entity_poly.type
_entity_poly.pdbx_seq_one_letter_code
_entity_poly.pdbx_strand_id
1 'polypeptide(L)'
;MSDSDSSALPLPSHENTGIPGGSREVRWEVVAQAPGITPATIIAGRLQAEGLPVRVWQEAAGQALGLTVGLLGTGYVAVPEEYVDQALEILEYEENSEEWEDAFDDFNEADFEDEI
;
A
#
# COMPACT_ATOMS: atom_id res chain seq x y z
N MET A 1 -65.60 39.11 -5.92
CA MET A 1 -65.80 37.70 -5.54
C MET A 1 -64.84 36.88 -6.36
N SER A 2 -64.11 35.99 -5.68
CA SER A 2 -63.02 35.12 -6.15
C SER A 2 -61.61 35.71 -6.01
N ASP A 3 -61.17 35.82 -4.75
CA ASP A 3 -59.77 35.70 -4.36
C ASP A 3 -59.37 34.22 -4.51
N SER A 4 -58.49 33.93 -5.46
CA SER A 4 -57.87 32.60 -5.61
C SER A 4 -56.59 32.57 -4.78
N ASP A 5 -56.71 32.24 -3.50
CA ASP A 5 -55.58 32.00 -2.60
C ASP A 5 -54.92 30.67 -2.98
N SER A 6 -53.81 30.74 -3.72
CA SER A 6 -52.92 29.60 -3.93
C SER A 6 -52.16 29.32 -2.64
N SER A 7 -52.76 28.52 -1.76
CA SER A 7 -52.08 27.93 -0.62
C SER A 7 -51.04 26.91 -1.11
N ALA A 8 -49.78 27.36 -1.26
CA ALA A 8 -48.64 26.48 -1.42
C ALA A 8 -48.36 25.79 -0.08
N LEU A 9 -48.32 24.45 -0.08
CA LEU A 9 -47.95 23.64 1.08
C LEU A 9 -46.48 23.91 1.46
N PRO A 10 -46.13 24.05 2.76
CA PRO A 10 -44.74 24.13 3.18
C PRO A 10 -44.04 22.79 2.92
N LEU A 11 -42.87 22.84 2.28
CA LEU A 11 -42.02 21.66 2.09
C LEU A 11 -41.48 21.20 3.46
N PRO A 12 -41.39 19.88 3.72
CA PRO A 12 -40.69 19.38 4.89
C PRO A 12 -39.20 19.72 4.77
N SER A 13 -38.72 20.59 5.64
CA SER A 13 -37.29 20.81 5.87
C SER A 13 -36.70 19.54 6.48
N HIS A 14 -36.16 18.67 5.63
CA HIS A 14 -35.23 17.64 6.08
C HIS A 14 -33.95 18.33 6.54
N GLU A 15 -33.85 18.50 7.86
CA GLU A 15 -32.62 18.88 8.56
C GLU A 15 -31.63 17.72 8.44
N ASN A 16 -30.95 17.62 7.28
CA ASN A 16 -29.79 16.76 7.16
C ASN A 16 -28.63 17.42 7.92
N THR A 17 -28.59 17.24 9.25
CA THR A 17 -27.37 17.47 10.05
C THR A 17 -26.41 16.33 9.78
N GLY A 18 -25.95 16.23 8.52
CA GLY A 18 -24.73 15.52 8.19
C GLY A 18 -23.59 16.48 8.48
N ILE A 19 -22.81 16.18 9.50
CA ILE A 19 -21.57 16.91 9.81
C ILE A 19 -20.66 16.78 8.57
N PRO A 20 -20.41 17.86 7.79
CA PRO A 20 -19.60 17.76 6.61
C PRO A 20 -18.13 17.62 7.01
N GLY A 21 -17.58 16.42 6.83
CA GLY A 21 -16.16 16.15 6.64
C GLY A 21 -15.18 16.85 7.58
N GLY A 22 -15.04 16.35 8.81
CA GLY A 22 -13.80 16.57 9.54
C GLY A 22 -12.68 15.84 8.82
N SER A 23 -11.81 16.57 8.10
CA SER A 23 -10.60 16.01 7.49
C SER A 23 -9.65 15.56 8.59
N ARG A 24 -9.72 14.29 9.00
CA ARG A 24 -8.67 13.70 9.82
C ARG A 24 -7.42 13.61 8.94
N GLU A 25 -6.43 14.43 9.25
CA GLU A 25 -5.12 14.33 8.61
C GLU A 25 -4.49 13.00 9.03
N VAL A 26 -4.41 12.06 8.09
CA VAL A 26 -3.76 10.76 8.31
C VAL A 26 -2.28 10.94 8.02
N ARG A 27 -1.44 10.80 9.06
CA ARG A 27 0.02 10.80 8.93
C ARG A 27 0.49 9.43 8.45
N TRP A 28 1.37 9.43 7.46
CA TRP A 28 1.94 8.23 6.86
C TRP A 28 3.42 8.14 7.19
N GLU A 29 3.86 6.97 7.64
CA GLU A 29 5.23 6.71 8.07
C GLU A 29 5.81 5.56 7.24
N VAL A 30 7.08 5.70 6.85
CA VAL A 30 7.80 4.70 6.05
C VAL A 30 8.29 3.58 6.97
N VAL A 31 7.90 2.34 6.66
CA VAL A 31 8.26 1.14 7.45
C VAL A 31 9.28 0.26 6.75
N ALA A 32 9.42 0.35 5.42
CA ALA A 32 10.42 -0.41 4.67
C ALA A 32 10.92 0.35 3.44
N GLN A 33 12.15 0.01 3.03
CA GLN A 33 12.81 0.52 1.83
C GLN A 33 13.37 -0.65 1.03
N ALA A 34 13.29 -0.59 -0.30
CA ALA A 34 13.75 -1.66 -1.18
C ALA A 34 14.37 -1.12 -2.48
N PRO A 35 15.24 -1.89 -3.15
CA PRO A 35 15.85 -1.49 -4.42
C PRO A 35 14.84 -1.60 -5.58
N GLY A 36 14.08 -0.53 -5.82
CA GLY A 36 13.10 -0.42 -6.89
C GLY A 36 11.66 -0.71 -6.47
N ILE A 37 10.72 -0.42 -7.37
CA ILE A 37 9.29 -0.57 -7.11
C ILE A 37 8.85 -2.03 -6.95
N THR A 38 9.49 -2.96 -7.65
CA THR A 38 9.12 -4.39 -7.62
C THR A 38 9.26 -5.00 -6.21
N PRO A 39 10.44 -5.01 -5.57
CA PRO A 39 10.56 -5.56 -4.22
C PRO A 39 9.74 -4.76 -3.19
N ALA A 40 9.61 -3.44 -3.35
CA ALA A 40 8.73 -2.64 -2.48
C ALA A 40 7.25 -3.06 -2.61
N THR A 41 6.81 -3.44 -3.80
CA THR A 41 5.44 -3.93 -4.04
C THR A 41 5.22 -5.31 -3.42
N ILE A 42 6.23 -6.17 -3.41
CA ILE A 42 6.16 -7.48 -2.74
C ILE A 42 5.95 -7.30 -1.23
N ILE A 43 6.78 -6.46 -0.59
CA ILE A 43 6.65 -6.12 0.83
C ILE A 43 5.27 -5.53 1.14
N ALA A 44 4.79 -4.62 0.30
CA ALA A 44 3.48 -4.02 0.48
C ALA A 44 2.33 -5.00 0.30
N GLY A 45 2.44 -5.93 -0.66
CA GLY A 45 1.45 -6.98 -0.87
C GLY A 45 1.28 -7.86 0.36
N ARG A 46 2.39 -8.14 1.07
CA ARG A 46 2.36 -8.87 2.33
C ARG A 46 1.62 -8.11 3.43
N LEU A 47 2.00 -6.86 3.68
CA LEU A 47 1.31 -6.02 4.67
C LEU A 47 -0.19 -5.86 4.33
N GLN A 48 -0.54 -5.75 3.04
CA GLN A 48 -1.93 -5.71 2.59
C GLN A 48 -2.68 -7.03 2.85
N ALA A 49 -2.00 -8.18 2.74
CA ALA A 49 -2.60 -9.49 3.05
C ALA A 49 -2.98 -9.61 4.53
N GLU A 50 -2.26 -8.94 5.42
CA GLU A 50 -2.56 -8.81 6.86
C GLU A 50 -3.63 -7.74 7.16
N GLY A 51 -4.20 -7.12 6.11
CA GLY A 51 -5.27 -6.13 6.23
C GLY A 51 -4.78 -4.70 6.49
N LEU A 52 -3.49 -4.43 6.35
CA LEU A 52 -2.94 -3.10 6.58
C LEU A 52 -3.14 -2.17 5.37
N PRO A 53 -3.52 -0.90 5.59
CA PRO A 53 -3.49 0.11 4.55
C PRO A 53 -2.05 0.51 4.22
N VAL A 54 -1.61 0.27 2.99
CA VAL A 54 -0.22 0.48 2.56
C VAL A 54 -0.15 1.39 1.34
N ARG A 55 0.86 2.27 1.30
CA ARG A 55 1.24 3.06 0.14
C ARG A 55 2.66 2.71 -0.30
N VAL A 56 2.86 2.65 -1.61
CA VAL A 56 4.16 2.38 -2.22
C VAL A 56 4.45 3.42 -3.27
N TRP A 57 5.69 3.92 -3.28
CA TRP A 57 6.19 4.78 -4.34
C TRP A 57 7.69 4.56 -4.54
N GLN A 58 8.21 5.01 -5.68
CA GLN A 58 9.63 4.98 -5.98
C GLN A 58 10.16 6.40 -6.15
N GLU A 59 11.40 6.66 -5.75
CA GLU A 59 12.07 7.93 -6.00
C GLU A 59 12.10 8.27 -7.50
N ALA A 60 11.52 9.42 -7.86
CA ALA A 60 11.53 9.92 -9.23
C ALA A 60 12.77 10.77 -9.55
N ALA A 61 13.48 11.29 -8.55
CA ALA A 61 14.60 12.22 -8.75
C ALA A 61 15.81 11.57 -9.43
N GLY A 62 16.12 10.31 -9.12
CA GLY A 62 17.15 9.53 -9.81
C GLY A 62 16.82 9.23 -11.27
N GLN A 63 15.53 9.03 -11.59
CA GLN A 63 15.04 8.75 -12.95
C GLN A 63 15.21 9.95 -13.88
N ALA A 64 14.99 11.18 -13.39
CA ALA A 64 15.09 12.39 -14.21
C ALA A 64 16.55 12.81 -14.52
N LEU A 65 17.52 12.43 -13.67
CA LEU A 65 18.94 12.78 -13.80
C LEU A 65 19.83 11.62 -14.25
N GLY A 66 19.25 10.43 -14.51
CA GLY A 66 20.01 9.23 -14.86
C GLY A 66 20.88 8.68 -13.72
N LEU A 67 20.65 9.13 -12.48
CA LEU A 67 21.36 8.71 -11.28
C LEU A 67 20.51 7.65 -10.58
N THR A 68 20.49 6.46 -11.17
CA THR A 68 19.77 5.29 -10.66
C THR A 68 20.70 4.54 -9.72
N VAL A 69 20.81 4.94 -8.45
CA VAL A 69 21.56 4.10 -7.50
C VAL A 69 20.67 2.90 -7.16
N GLY A 70 21.06 1.72 -7.67
CA GLY A 70 20.25 0.50 -7.77
C GLY A 70 19.38 0.47 -9.04
N LEU A 71 19.00 -0.71 -9.56
CA LEU A 71 18.50 -0.89 -10.94
C LEU A 71 17.33 0.04 -11.37
N LEU A 72 16.57 0.65 -10.44
CA LEU A 72 15.48 1.59 -10.72
C LEU A 72 15.39 2.81 -9.75
N GLY A 73 16.12 2.84 -8.63
CA GLY A 73 15.99 3.84 -7.55
C GLY A 73 15.31 3.28 -6.30
N THR A 74 15.19 4.04 -5.20
CA THR A 74 14.63 3.52 -3.93
C THR A 74 13.11 3.43 -3.98
N GLY A 75 12.56 2.26 -3.64
CA GLY A 75 11.14 2.05 -3.38
C GLY A 75 10.84 2.20 -1.88
N TYR A 76 9.77 2.91 -1.55
CA TYR A 76 9.31 3.13 -0.18
C TYR A 76 7.98 2.45 0.06
N VAL A 77 7.83 1.87 1.24
CA VAL A 77 6.58 1.29 1.74
C VAL A 77 6.18 2.05 3.00
N ALA A 78 4.99 2.63 3.01
CA ALA A 78 4.47 3.38 4.14
C ALA A 78 3.08 2.94 4.56
N VAL A 79 2.81 3.08 5.85
CA VAL A 79 1.53 2.81 6.49
C VAL A 79 1.09 4.04 7.29
N PRO A 80 -0.21 4.19 7.60
CA PRO A 80 -0.64 5.17 8.57
C PRO A 80 0.05 4.92 9.91
N GLU A 81 0.35 5.99 10.63
CA GLU A 81 1.05 5.93 11.91
C GLU A 81 0.45 4.91 12.91
N GLU A 82 -0.88 4.79 12.92
CA GLU A 82 -1.59 3.85 13.82
C GLU A 82 -1.24 2.37 13.59
N TYR A 83 -0.63 2.03 12.44
CA TYR A 83 -0.26 0.68 12.04
C TYR A 83 1.25 0.44 11.97
N VAL A 84 2.09 1.41 12.37
CA VAL A 84 3.55 1.29 12.27
C VAL A 84 4.08 0.11 13.07
N ASP A 85 3.69 -0.01 14.33
CA ASP A 85 4.15 -1.10 15.20
C ASP A 85 3.73 -2.47 14.66
N GLN A 86 2.49 -2.60 14.19
CA GLN A 86 1.98 -3.83 13.59
C GLN A 86 2.73 -4.18 12.30
N ALA A 87 3.01 -3.19 11.46
CA ALA A 87 3.75 -3.39 10.22
C ALA A 87 5.19 -3.87 10.50
N LEU A 88 5.87 -3.28 11.48
CA LEU A 88 7.22 -3.70 11.86
C LEU A 88 7.24 -5.12 12.41
N GLU A 89 6.29 -5.50 13.27
CA GLU A 89 6.18 -6.86 13.80
C GLU A 89 6.00 -7.90 12.69
N ILE A 90 5.17 -7.61 11.68
CA ILE A 90 5.01 -8.48 10.51
C ILE A 90 6.33 -8.59 9.76
N LEU A 91 7.01 -7.48 9.49
CA LEU A 91 8.26 -7.48 8.71
C LEU A 91 9.40 -8.22 9.42
N GLU A 92 9.58 -8.02 10.73
CA GLU A 92 10.63 -8.69 11.53
C GLU A 92 10.48 -10.23 11.56
N TYR A 93 9.24 -10.74 11.53
CA TYR A 93 9.00 -12.20 11.56
C TYR A 93 9.58 -12.95 10.34
N GLU A 94 9.73 -12.28 9.18
CA GLU A 94 10.23 -12.94 7.95
C GLU A 94 11.74 -12.80 7.75
N GLU A 95 12.40 -11.76 8.25
CA GLU A 95 13.87 -11.67 8.19
C GLU A 95 14.52 -12.86 8.93
N ASN A 96 13.82 -13.46 9.89
CA ASN A 96 14.27 -14.66 10.60
C ASN A 96 13.89 -15.99 9.90
N SER A 97 13.34 -15.94 8.68
CA SER A 97 12.85 -17.13 7.92
C SER A 97 13.82 -17.58 6.81
N GLU A 98 15.10 -17.18 6.84
CA GLU A 98 16.17 -17.47 5.88
C GLU A 98 16.61 -18.95 5.78
N GLU A 99 15.72 -19.94 5.94
CA GLU A 99 16.03 -21.38 5.77
C GLU A 99 15.75 -21.93 4.35
N TRP A 100 15.42 -21.07 3.38
CA TRP A 100 14.96 -21.52 2.04
C TRP A 100 16.03 -21.49 0.93
N GLU A 101 17.23 -20.99 1.19
CA GLU A 101 18.32 -20.96 0.19
C GLU A 101 18.94 -22.36 -0.05
N ASP A 102 18.88 -23.27 0.93
CA ASP A 102 19.47 -24.62 0.82
C ASP A 102 18.68 -25.58 -0.09
N ALA A 103 17.44 -25.25 -0.48
CA ALA A 103 16.58 -26.16 -1.25
C ALA A 103 16.73 -26.05 -2.78
N PHE A 104 17.35 -24.98 -3.28
CA PHE A 104 17.48 -24.74 -4.73
C PHE A 104 18.77 -25.30 -5.34
N ASP A 105 19.78 -25.64 -4.52
CA ASP A 105 21.06 -26.21 -4.98
C ASP A 105 20.97 -27.72 -5.32
N ASP A 106 19.88 -28.42 -4.95
CA ASP A 106 19.70 -29.85 -5.25
C ASP A 106 18.97 -30.10 -6.59
N PHE A 107 18.46 -29.07 -7.27
CA PHE A 107 17.88 -29.21 -8.61
C PHE A 107 18.97 -29.24 -9.67
N ASN A 108 19.72 -30.34 -9.71
CA ASN A 108 20.80 -30.57 -10.66
C ASN A 108 20.25 -30.75 -12.09
N GLU A 109 20.57 -29.83 -12.99
CA GLU A 109 20.20 -29.82 -14.43
C GLU A 109 20.67 -31.07 -15.21
N ALA A 110 21.51 -31.92 -14.59
CA ALA A 110 22.01 -33.16 -15.19
C ALA A 110 20.96 -34.29 -15.30
N ASP A 111 19.76 -34.17 -14.72
CA ASP A 111 18.71 -35.21 -14.85
C ASP A 111 17.90 -35.09 -16.15
N PHE A 112 18.07 -34.00 -16.92
CA PHE A 112 17.24 -33.73 -18.11
C PHE A 112 17.83 -34.24 -19.44
N GLU A 113 19.04 -34.84 -19.46
CA GLU A 113 19.71 -35.25 -20.70
C GLU A 113 19.58 -36.75 -21.08
N ASP A 114 18.91 -37.60 -20.30
CA ASP A 114 18.86 -39.06 -20.56
C ASP A 114 17.60 -39.57 -21.31
N GLU A 115 16.70 -38.69 -21.75
CA GLU A 115 15.53 -39.09 -22.57
C GLU A 115 15.41 -38.26 -23.88
N ILE A 116 16.32 -38.50 -24.83
CA ILE A 116 16.16 -38.17 -26.26
C ILE A 116 16.51 -39.39 -27.12
#